data_AF-A0A101IJ36-F1
#
_entry.id   AF-A0A101IJ36-F1
#
_cell.length_a   1.000
_cell.length_b   1.000
_cell.length_c   1.000
_cell.angle_alpha   90.00
_cell.angle_beta   90.00
_cell.angle_gamma   90.00
#
_symmetry.space_group_name_H-M   'P 1'
#
loop_
_entity.id
_entity.type
_entity.pdbx_description
1 polymer ?
#
loop_
_entity_poly.entity_id
_entity_poly.type
_entity_poly.pdbx_seq_one_letter_code
_entity_poly.pdbx_strand_id
1 'polypeptide(L)'
;MPQIMKYRKITDKYTTYTVNDEENRITELCTINGDTYISVPDDFILANQSQKIKIVPVTMTDDLKKQIEEKSSHIQLINQRVRGKIRDKYAIEDEIKIIRNKINGVKVDEYAAYHQYVEDCIQEGNLQKAKLL
;
A
#
# COMPACT_ATOMS: atom_id res chain seq x y z
N MET A 1 -0.07 2.18 14.83
CA MET A 1 0.23 1.58 13.53
C MET A 1 -0.57 0.31 13.41
N PRO A 2 -1.39 0.17 12.36
CA PRO A 2 -2.36 -0.93 12.27
C PRO A 2 -1.70 -2.30 12.49
N GLN A 3 -2.46 -3.21 13.10
CA GLN A 3 -2.03 -4.58 13.27
C GLN A 3 -2.28 -5.37 11.99
N ILE A 4 -1.24 -6.05 11.49
CA ILE A 4 -1.41 -7.01 10.40
C ILE A 4 -1.82 -8.36 10.95
N MET A 5 -2.92 -8.86 10.42
CA MET A 5 -3.44 -10.18 10.73
C MET A 5 -3.58 -10.98 9.44
N LYS A 6 -3.68 -12.30 9.58
CA LYS A 6 -3.99 -13.17 8.45
C LYS A 6 -5.05 -14.19 8.80
N TYR A 7 -5.74 -14.63 7.77
CA TYR A 7 -6.70 -15.73 7.85
C TYR A 7 -6.79 -16.43 6.49
N ARG A 8 -7.41 -17.60 6.46
CA ARG A 8 -7.69 -18.31 5.21
C ARG A 8 -9.18 -18.25 4.91
N LYS A 9 -9.55 -17.71 3.75
CA LYS A 9 -10.92 -17.75 3.26
C LYS A 9 -11.34 -19.21 3.08
N ILE A 10 -12.53 -19.55 3.58
CA ILE A 10 -13.12 -20.88 3.40
C ILE A 10 -14.39 -20.69 2.58
N THR A 11 -14.51 -21.46 1.50
CA THR A 11 -15.71 -21.47 0.66
C THR A 11 -16.34 -22.85 0.72
N ASP A 12 -17.62 -22.91 1.07
CA ASP A 12 -18.44 -24.10 0.89
C ASP A 12 -19.39 -23.94 -0.30
N LYS A 13 -20.38 -24.84 -0.43
CA LYS A 13 -21.32 -24.84 -1.56
C LYS A 13 -22.14 -23.55 -1.67
N TYR A 14 -22.36 -22.83 -0.57
CA TYR A 14 -23.30 -21.71 -0.50
C TYR A 14 -22.68 -20.42 0.00
N THR A 15 -21.56 -20.49 0.74
CA THR A 15 -21.00 -19.34 1.46
C THR A 15 -19.47 -19.30 1.37
N THR A 16 -18.92 -18.11 1.10
CA THR A 16 -17.51 -17.80 1.36
C THR A 16 -17.40 -17.05 2.68
N TYR A 17 -16.68 -17.64 3.62
CA TYR A 17 -16.41 -17.07 4.93
C TYR A 17 -15.18 -16.16 4.85
N THR A 18 -15.42 -14.87 5.06
CA THR A 18 -14.40 -13.81 5.15
C THR A 18 -14.42 -13.18 6.54
N VAL A 19 -13.44 -12.31 6.82
CA VAL A 19 -13.50 -11.49 8.04
C VAL A 19 -14.79 -10.68 8.05
N ASN A 20 -15.47 -10.66 9.19
CA ASN A 20 -16.61 -9.79 9.43
C ASN A 20 -16.10 -8.43 9.88
N ASP A 21 -16.52 -7.39 9.17
CA ASP A 21 -16.14 -6.01 9.39
C ASP A 21 -17.37 -5.11 9.21
N GLU A 22 -18.18 -5.05 10.26
CA GLU A 22 -19.45 -4.32 10.26
C GLU A 22 -19.25 -2.80 10.12
N GLU A 23 -18.09 -2.28 10.56
CA GLU A 23 -17.74 -0.86 10.48
C GLU A 23 -16.95 -0.52 9.20
N ASN A 24 -16.62 -1.50 8.36
CA ASN A 24 -15.81 -1.33 7.14
C ASN A 24 -14.45 -0.65 7.40
N ARG A 25 -13.78 -1.03 8.48
CA ARG A 25 -12.50 -0.47 8.96
C ARG A 25 -11.29 -1.35 8.66
N ILE A 26 -11.50 -2.60 8.30
CA ILE A 26 -10.48 -3.58 7.95
C ILE A 26 -10.18 -3.47 6.47
N THR A 27 -8.90 -3.39 6.12
CA THR A 27 -8.48 -3.40 4.72
C THR A 27 -7.86 -4.75 4.36
N GLU A 28 -8.44 -5.45 3.37
CA GLU A 28 -7.81 -6.62 2.78
C GLU A 28 -6.66 -6.18 1.86
N LEU A 29 -5.44 -6.58 2.21
CA LEU A 29 -4.24 -6.15 1.50
C LEU A 29 -3.99 -7.06 0.29
N CYS A 30 -3.77 -8.35 0.52
CA CYS A 30 -3.47 -9.32 -0.53
C CYS A 30 -3.63 -10.76 -0.02
N THR A 31 -3.59 -11.71 -0.95
CA THR A 31 -3.47 -13.14 -0.63
C THR A 31 -2.10 -13.68 -1.06
N ILE A 32 -1.39 -14.32 -0.14
CA ILE A 32 -0.07 -14.93 -0.36
C ILE A 32 -0.15 -16.39 0.10
N ASN A 33 0.13 -17.34 -0.81
CA ASN A 33 0.13 -18.78 -0.52
C ASN A 33 -1.17 -19.30 0.13
N GLY A 34 -2.32 -18.68 -0.20
CA GLY A 34 -3.63 -19.03 0.34
C GLY A 34 -4.00 -18.37 1.67
N ASP A 35 -3.08 -17.61 2.30
CA ASP A 35 -3.37 -16.75 3.45
C ASP A 35 -3.72 -15.34 2.96
N THR A 36 -4.87 -14.84 3.38
CA THR A 36 -5.32 -13.46 3.17
C THR A 36 -4.81 -12.58 4.31
N TYR A 37 -4.07 -11.53 3.96
CA TYR A 37 -3.51 -10.56 4.89
C TYR A 37 -4.42 -9.33 4.96
N ILE A 38 -4.71 -8.90 6.18
CA ILE A 38 -5.58 -7.77 6.48
C ILE A 38 -4.86 -6.77 7.39
N SER A 39 -5.18 -5.49 7.18
CA SER A 39 -4.79 -4.40 8.06
C SER A 39 -5.96 -4.07 8.98
N VAL A 40 -5.73 -4.18 10.29
CA VAL A 40 -6.72 -3.90 11.33
C VAL A 40 -6.26 -2.68 12.12
N PRO A 41 -7.06 -1.60 12.21
CA PRO A 41 -6.72 -0.45 13.04
C PRO A 41 -6.50 -0.84 14.50
N ASP A 42 -5.54 -0.22 15.19
CA ASP A 42 -5.16 -0.60 16.57
C ASP A 42 -6.28 -0.38 17.59
N ASP A 43 -7.15 0.59 17.31
CA ASP A 43 -8.29 0.93 18.13
C ASP A 43 -9.53 0.09 17.78
N PHE A 44 -9.41 -0.84 16.83
CA PHE A 44 -10.51 -1.70 16.39
C PHE A 44 -10.42 -3.09 17.01
N ILE A 45 -11.49 -3.49 17.69
CA ILE A 45 -11.64 -4.83 18.24
C ILE A 45 -12.44 -5.65 17.23
N LEU A 46 -11.86 -6.74 16.75
CA LEU A 46 -12.56 -7.68 15.89
C LEU A 46 -13.83 -8.19 16.58
N ALA A 47 -14.97 -7.94 15.94
CA ALA A 47 -16.26 -8.51 16.34
C ALA A 47 -16.21 -10.05 16.30
N ASN A 48 -17.20 -10.71 16.90
CA ASN A 48 -17.26 -12.16 16.94
C ASN A 48 -17.23 -12.76 15.51
N GLN A 49 -16.15 -13.46 15.19
CA GLN A 49 -15.92 -14.02 13.86
C GLN A 49 -16.56 -15.40 13.74
N SER A 50 -16.84 -15.83 12.51
CA SER A 50 -17.27 -17.21 12.26
C SER A 50 -16.21 -18.20 12.77
N GLN A 51 -16.64 -19.22 13.53
CA GLN A 51 -15.75 -20.29 14.01
C GLN A 51 -15.07 -21.07 12.87
N LYS A 52 -15.56 -20.95 11.62
CA LYS A 52 -14.94 -21.59 10.46
C LYS A 52 -13.60 -20.95 10.08
N ILE A 53 -13.43 -19.64 10.26
CA ILE A 53 -12.17 -18.96 9.94
C ILE A 53 -11.36 -18.69 11.20
N LYS A 54 -10.05 -18.88 11.11
CA LYS A 54 -9.12 -18.57 12.19
C LYS A 54 -8.30 -17.36 11.78
N ILE A 55 -8.48 -16.25 12.50
CA ILE A 55 -7.69 -15.03 12.32
C ILE A 55 -6.56 -15.06 13.33
N VAL A 56 -5.34 -14.82 12.86
CA VAL A 56 -4.16 -14.78 13.72
C VAL A 56 -3.35 -13.52 13.45
N PRO A 57 -2.78 -12.90 14.49
CA PRO A 57 -1.83 -11.80 14.30
C PRO A 57 -0.58 -12.31 13.58
N VAL A 58 0.06 -11.44 12.81
CA VAL A 58 1.27 -11.76 12.05
C VAL A 58 2.41 -10.89 12.54
N THR A 59 3.55 -11.52 12.83
CA THR A 59 4.81 -10.81 13.01
C THR A 59 5.32 -10.36 11.65
N MET A 60 5.40 -9.04 11.44
CA MET A 60 5.83 -8.47 10.17
C MET A 60 7.35 -8.60 10.01
N THR A 61 7.78 -9.42 9.06
CA THR A 61 9.19 -9.47 8.62
C THR A 61 9.40 -8.56 7.41
N ASP A 62 10.63 -8.13 7.16
CA ASP A 62 10.94 -7.27 6.00
C ASP A 62 10.59 -7.94 4.66
N ASP A 63 10.83 -9.25 4.55
CA ASP A 63 10.47 -10.02 3.36
C ASP A 63 8.95 -10.08 3.15
N LEU A 64 8.19 -10.36 4.22
CA LEU A 64 6.73 -10.38 4.14
C LEU A 64 6.18 -8.99 3.80
N LYS A 65 6.72 -7.94 4.42
CA LYS A 65 6.34 -6.56 4.13
C LYS A 65 6.54 -6.26 2.65
N LYS A 66 7.69 -6.60 2.07
CA LYS A 66 7.96 -6.43 0.65
C LYS A 66 6.96 -7.18 -0.22
N GLN A 67 6.66 -8.44 0.12
CA GLN A 67 5.66 -9.22 -0.61
C GLN A 67 4.26 -8.59 -0.56
N ILE A 68 3.85 -8.06 0.60
CA ILE A 68 2.57 -7.37 0.76
C ILE A 68 2.57 -6.05 -0.04
N GLU A 69 3.64 -5.27 0.01
CA GLU A 69 3.76 -4.02 -0.75
C GLU A 69 3.69 -4.27 -2.27
N GLU A 70 4.27 -5.37 -2.75
CA GLU A 70 4.24 -5.75 -4.15
C GLU A 70 2.87 -6.27 -4.61
N LYS A 71 2.18 -7.05 -3.76
CA LYS A 71 0.92 -7.74 -4.14
C LYS A 71 -0.35 -7.01 -3.71
N SER A 72 -0.26 -6.03 -2.81
CA SER A 72 -1.42 -5.33 -2.29
C SER A 72 -1.99 -4.37 -3.31
N SER A 73 -3.26 -4.57 -3.66
CA SER A 73 -3.99 -3.71 -4.60
C SER A 73 -4.06 -2.27 -4.09
N HIS A 74 -4.28 -2.07 -2.79
CA HIS A 74 -4.31 -0.75 -2.15
C HIS A 74 -2.97 -0.03 -2.27
N ILE A 75 -1.86 -0.73 -2.03
CA ILE A 75 -0.52 -0.15 -2.12
C ILE A 75 -0.13 0.14 -3.57
N GLN A 76 -0.49 -0.74 -4.51
CA GLN A 76 -0.33 -0.51 -5.94
C GLN A 76 -1.10 0.73 -6.41
N LEU A 77 -2.35 0.92 -5.95
CA LEU A 77 -3.15 2.11 -6.27
C LEU A 77 -2.54 3.39 -5.69
N ILE A 78 -2.00 3.35 -4.47
CA ILE A 78 -1.27 4.49 -3.89
C ILE A 78 -0.07 4.83 -4.77
N ASN A 79 0.75 3.84 -5.13
CA ASN A 79 1.91 4.04 -6.00
C ASN A 79 1.51 4.60 -7.37
N GLN A 80 0.40 4.12 -7.95
CA GLN A 80 -0.12 4.61 -9.21
C GLN A 80 -0.56 6.08 -9.11
N ARG A 81 -1.23 6.47 -8.02
CA ARG A 81 -1.65 7.86 -7.78
C ARG A 81 -0.46 8.79 -7.61
N VAL A 82 0.58 8.37 -6.88
CA VAL A 82 1.83 9.14 -6.73
C VAL A 82 2.48 9.37 -8.09
N ARG A 83 2.61 8.31 -8.90
CA ARG A 83 3.12 8.43 -10.27
C ARG A 83 2.24 9.35 -11.12
N GLY A 84 0.91 9.23 -11.03
CA GLY A 84 -0.05 10.11 -11.70
C GLY A 84 0.18 11.58 -11.36
N LYS A 85 0.27 11.93 -10.06
CA LYS A 85 0.56 13.29 -9.60
C LYS A 85 1.87 13.87 -10.13
N ILE A 86 2.89 13.02 -10.27
CA ILE A 86 4.16 13.44 -10.88
C ILE A 86 3.95 13.69 -12.38
N ARG A 87 3.30 12.76 -13.08
CA ARG A 87 3.05 12.85 -14.54
C ARG A 87 2.12 13.99 -14.94
N ASP A 88 1.18 14.37 -14.08
CA ASP A 88 0.27 15.49 -14.32
C ASP A 88 1.03 16.83 -14.35
N LYS A 89 2.17 16.93 -13.65
CA LYS A 89 3.00 18.13 -13.60
C LYS A 89 4.21 18.07 -14.54
N TYR A 90 4.81 16.88 -14.68
CA TYR A 90 6.00 16.64 -15.48
C TYR A 90 5.77 15.47 -16.42
N ALA A 91 5.70 15.74 -17.72
CA ALA A 91 5.67 14.68 -18.71
C ALA A 91 6.97 13.85 -18.67
N ILE A 92 6.96 12.67 -19.27
CA ILE A 92 8.14 11.77 -19.24
C ILE A 92 9.33 12.43 -19.93
N GLU A 93 9.08 13.12 -21.03
CA GLU A 93 10.07 13.86 -21.80
C GLU A 93 10.68 15.00 -20.99
N ASP A 94 9.87 15.67 -20.16
CA ASP A 94 10.32 16.75 -19.27
C ASP A 94 11.23 16.20 -18.18
N GLU A 95 10.87 15.08 -17.54
CA GLU A 95 11.71 14.44 -16.54
C GLU A 95 13.08 14.06 -17.11
N ILE A 96 13.11 13.43 -18.30
CA ILE A 96 14.35 13.05 -18.98
C ILE A 96 15.20 14.29 -19.29
N LYS A 97 14.56 15.38 -19.74
CA LYS A 97 15.23 16.65 -20.05
C LYS A 97 15.81 17.30 -18.80
N ILE A 98 15.05 17.35 -17.70
CA ILE A 98 15.48 17.91 -16.42
C ILE A 98 16.68 17.12 -15.88
N ILE A 99 16.62 15.78 -15.93
CA ILE A 99 17.73 14.91 -15.53
C ILE A 99 18.97 15.14 -16.40
N ARG A 100 18.80 15.24 -17.72
CA ARG A 100 19.91 15.53 -18.65
C ARG A 100 20.56 16.89 -18.37
N ASN A 101 19.75 17.92 -18.13
CA ASN A 101 20.24 19.25 -17.79
C ASN A 101 21.06 19.22 -16.50
N LYS A 102 20.57 18.54 -15.46
CA LYS A 102 21.29 18.31 -14.20
C LYS A 102 22.65 17.65 -14.41
N ILE A 103 22.72 16.59 -15.22
CA ILE A 103 23.98 15.88 -15.53
C ILE A 103 24.98 16.81 -16.24
N ASN A 104 24.48 17.63 -17.16
CA ASN A 104 25.30 18.59 -17.89
C ASN A 104 25.63 19.87 -17.08
N GLY A 105 25.18 19.97 -15.82
CA GLY A 105 25.41 21.13 -14.96
C GLY A 105 24.60 22.38 -15.35
N VAL A 106 23.57 22.24 -16.18
CA VAL A 106 22.73 23.34 -16.65
C VAL A 106 21.37 23.27 -15.94
N LYS A 107 20.76 24.43 -15.62
CA LYS A 107 19.42 24.50 -14.98
C LYS A 107 19.29 23.63 -13.72
N VAL A 108 20.29 23.67 -12.84
CA VAL A 108 20.31 22.87 -11.61
C VAL A 108 19.13 23.21 -10.68
N ASP A 109 18.66 24.45 -10.68
CA ASP A 109 17.51 24.91 -9.89
C ASP A 109 16.19 24.26 -10.35
N GLU A 110 16.03 24.02 -11.66
CA GLU A 110 14.87 23.33 -12.23
C GLU A 110 14.81 21.87 -11.73
N TYR A 111 15.98 21.22 -11.65
CA TYR A 111 16.07 19.89 -11.03
C TYR A 111 15.75 19.92 -9.54
N ALA A 112 16.21 20.92 -8.79
CA ALA A 112 15.94 21.01 -7.36
C ALA A 112 14.42 21.13 -7.09
N ALA A 113 13.71 21.95 -7.86
CA ALA A 113 12.26 22.09 -7.78
C ALA A 113 11.52 20.79 -8.16
N TYR A 114 11.95 20.12 -9.24
CA TYR A 114 11.42 18.82 -9.63
C TYR A 114 11.63 17.76 -8.55
N HIS A 115 12.86 17.64 -8.04
CA HIS A 115 13.22 16.67 -7.03
C HIS A 115 12.42 16.86 -5.75
N GLN A 116 12.30 18.10 -5.25
CA GLN A 116 11.49 18.40 -4.07
C GLN A 116 10.03 17.97 -4.28
N TYR A 117 9.43 18.30 -5.43
CA TYR A 117 8.05 17.91 -5.72
C TYR A 117 7.85 16.39 -5.77
N VAL A 118 8.81 15.66 -6.36
CA VAL A 118 8.79 14.19 -6.39
C VAL A 118 8.89 13.61 -4.98
N GLU A 119 9.81 14.11 -4.16
CA GLU A 119 9.96 13.67 -2.77
C GLU A 119 8.70 13.95 -1.95
N ASP A 120 8.07 15.11 -2.11
CA ASP A 120 6.81 15.44 -1.45
C ASP A 120 5.70 14.45 -1.83
N CYS A 121 5.60 14.10 -3.12
CA CYS A 121 4.64 13.11 -3.61
C CYS A 121 4.92 11.71 -3.04
N ILE A 122 6.20 11.31 -2.94
CA ILE A 122 6.62 10.03 -2.36
C ILE A 122 6.31 10.00 -0.86
N GLN A 123 6.61 11.07 -0.13
CA GLN A 123 6.31 11.18 1.29
C GLN A 123 4.80 11.08 1.55
N GLU A 124 3.97 11.76 0.76
CA GLU A 124 2.52 11.62 0.84
C GLU A 124 2.08 10.16 0.63
N GLY A 125 2.63 9.49 -0.39
CA GLY A 125 2.38 8.07 -0.63
C GLY A 125 2.80 7.18 0.53
N ASN A 126 3.95 7.44 1.15
CA ASN A 126 4.44 6.69 2.30
C ASN A 126 3.55 6.90 3.54
N LEU A 127 3.05 8.12 3.77
CA LEU A 127 2.08 8.40 4.83
C LEU A 127 0.75 7.65 4.61
N GLN A 128 0.31 7.51 3.35
CA GLN A 128 -0.87 6.71 3.04
C GLN A 128 -0.63 5.22 3.27
N LYS A 129 0.55 4.69 2.90
CA LYS A 129 0.92 3.29 3.16
C LYS A 129 1.07 2.99 4.65
N ALA A 130 1.60 3.92 5.45
CA ALA A 130 1.75 3.76 6.90
C ALA A 130 0.41 3.67 7.66
N LYS A 131 -0.70 4.05 7.01
CA LYS A 131 -2.06 3.79 7.54
C LYS A 131 -2.52 2.36 7.31
N LEU A 132 -1.82 1.61 6.44
CA LEU A 132 -2.14 0.23 6.06
C LEU A 132 -1.13 -0.78 6.60
N LEU A 133 0.13 -0.39 6.78
CA LEU A 133 1.26 -1.21 7.26
C LEU A 133 1.96 -0.52 8.44
#